data_AF-A0A284QYI7-F1
#
_entry.id   AF-A0A284QYI7-F1
#
_cell.length_a   1.000
_cell.length_b   1.000
_cell.length_c   1.000
_cell.angle_alpha   90.00
_cell.angle_beta   90.00
_cell.angle_gamma   90.00
#
_symmetry.space_group_name_H-M   'P 1'
#
loop_
_entity.id
_entity.type
_entity.pdbx_description
1 polymer ?
#
loop_
_entity_poly.entity_id
_entity_poly.type
_entity_poly.pdbx_seq_one_letter_code
_entity_poly.pdbx_strand_id
1 'polypeptide(L)' 'MSFRKNFTKNWLAIEAIPIYVIIGSVVVGASWYLTRLARGPTVQWTAANPTPWNSIQPDQGTKLVEVNHKFDKRWTRDKL' A
#
# COMPACT_ATOMS: atom_id res chain seq x y z
N MET A 1 -35.43 -22.35 1.28
CA MET A 1 -34.22 -23.07 0.80
C MET A 1 -33.87 -22.81 -0.68
N SER A 2 -34.82 -22.39 -1.53
CA SER A 2 -34.61 -22.18 -2.98
C SER A 2 -33.66 -21.03 -3.35
N PHE A 3 -33.73 -19.88 -2.66
CA PHE A 3 -32.95 -18.68 -2.99
C PHE A 3 -31.43 -18.90 -2.92
N ARG A 4 -30.94 -19.58 -1.89
CA ARG A 4 -29.50 -19.90 -1.73
C ARG A 4 -28.98 -20.80 -2.84
N LYS A 5 -29.81 -21.74 -3.31
CA LYS A 5 -29.43 -22.74 -4.32
C LYS A 5 -29.29 -22.13 -5.72
N ASN A 6 -30.19 -21.20 -6.07
CA ASN A 6 -30.11 -20.44 -7.32
C ASN A 6 -28.96 -19.43 -7.29
N PHE A 7 -28.71 -18.81 -6.13
CA PHE A 7 -27.56 -17.93 -5.94
C PHE A 7 -26.24 -18.69 -6.16
N THR A 8 -26.01 -19.81 -5.46
CA THR A 8 -24.77 -20.59 -5.64
C THR A 8 -24.60 -21.16 -7.05
N LYS A 9 -25.68 -21.53 -7.74
CA LYS A 9 -25.57 -22.10 -9.09
C LYS A 9 -25.06 -21.10 -10.13
N ASN A 10 -25.46 -19.84 -10.02
CA ASN A 10 -25.07 -18.80 -10.96
C ASN A 10 -23.80 -18.05 -10.52
N TRP A 11 -23.64 -17.80 -9.22
CA TRP A 11 -22.47 -17.08 -8.66
C TRP A 11 -21.26 -17.98 -8.38
N LEU A 12 -21.45 -19.29 -8.20
CA LEU A 12 -20.35 -20.26 -8.08
C LEU A 12 -20.30 -21.20 -9.29
N ALA A 13 -20.81 -20.75 -10.44
CA ALA A 13 -20.62 -21.44 -11.70
C ALA A 13 -19.10 -21.56 -11.97
N ILE A 14 -18.64 -22.74 -12.38
CA ILE A 14 -17.21 -23.02 -12.60
C ILE A 14 -16.57 -22.03 -13.58
N GLU A 15 -17.35 -21.52 -14.52
CA GLU A 15 -16.96 -20.54 -15.54
C GLU A 15 -16.81 -19.11 -15.00
N ALA A 16 -17.50 -18.78 -13.91
CA ALA A 16 -17.45 -17.45 -13.29
C ALA A 16 -16.30 -17.30 -12.28
N ILE A 17 -15.81 -18.41 -11.72
CA ILE A 17 -14.71 -18.43 -10.74
C ILE A 17 -13.45 -17.72 -11.27
N PRO A 18 -12.96 -17.97 -12.51
CA PRO A 18 -11.79 -17.29 -13.04
C PRO A 18 -11.94 -15.77 -13.09
N ILE A 19 -13.13 -15.27 -13.41
CA ILE A 19 -13.42 -13.84 -13.49
C ILE A 19 -13.29 -13.20 -12.09
N TYR A 20 -13.88 -13.82 -11.07
CA TYR A 20 -13.80 -13.33 -9.70
C TYR A 20 -12.37 -13.37 -9.15
N VAL A 21 -11.59 -14.39 -9.49
CA VAL A 21 -10.19 -14.50 -9.06
C VAL A 21 -9.36 -13.37 -9.66
N ILE A 22 -9.48 -13.11 -10.97
CA ILE A 22 -8.74 -12.04 -11.62
C ILE A 22 -9.14 -10.68 -11.05
N ILE A 23 -10.43 -10.35 -11.03
CA ILE A 23 -10.91 -9.06 -10.52
C ILE A 23 -10.52 -8.89 -9.05
N GLY A 24 -10.73 -9.92 -8.23
CA GLY A 24 -10.37 -9.92 -6.82
C GLY A 24 -8.87 -9.65 -6.62
N SER A 25 -8.02 -10.35 -7.37
CA SER A 25 -6.56 -10.14 -7.31
C SER A 25 -6.15 -8.71 -7.70
N VAL A 26 -6.78 -8.14 -8.72
CA VAL A 26 -6.49 -6.76 -9.18
C VAL A 26 -6.88 -5.75 -8.11
N VAL A 27 -8.09 -5.87 -7.55
CA VAL A 27 -8.59 -4.94 -6.53
C VAL A 27 -7.73 -5.02 -5.25
N VAL A 28 -7.39 -6.24 -4.81
CA VAL A 28 -6.50 -6.45 -3.66
C VAL A 28 -5.11 -5.89 -3.92
N GLY A 29 -4.52 -6.20 -5.09
CA GLY A 29 -3.19 -5.72 -5.48
C GLY A 29 -3.12 -4.20 -5.58
N ALA A 30 -4.11 -3.57 -6.21
CA ALA A 30 -4.21 -2.12 -6.32
C ALA A 30 -4.36 -1.45 -4.94
N SER A 31 -5.23 -1.99 -4.08
CA SER A 31 -5.43 -1.46 -2.73
C SER A 31 -4.17 -1.58 -1.87
N TRP A 32 -3.47 -2.71 -1.97
CA TRP A 32 -2.18 -2.91 -1.31
C TRP A 32 -1.13 -1.91 -1.83
N TYR A 33 -1.03 -1.74 -3.14
CA TYR A 33 -0.08 -0.82 -3.76
C TYR A 33 -0.33 0.64 -3.38
N LEU A 34 -1.59 1.08 -3.35
CA LEU A 34 -1.97 2.41 -2.87
C LEU A 34 -1.62 2.61 -1.39
N THR A 35 -1.88 1.60 -0.55
CA THR A 35 -1.52 1.65 0.87
C THR A 35 0.00 1.76 1.05
N ARG A 36 0.78 1.01 0.26
CA ARG A 36 2.25 1.12 0.23
C ARG A 36 2.69 2.53 -0.18
N LEU A 37 2.10 3.11 -1.23
CA LEU A 37 2.44 4.46 -1.70
C LEU A 37 2.13 5.53 -0.65
N ALA A 38 0.97 5.45 0.01
CA ALA A 38 0.57 6.38 1.07
C ALA A 38 1.47 6.30 2.32
N ARG A 39 2.15 5.16 2.51
CA ARG A 39 3.05 4.89 3.64
C ARG A 39 4.53 4.92 3.27
N GLY A 40 4.89 5.51 2.12
CA GLY A 40 6.29 5.72 1.75
C GLY A 40 7.03 6.60 2.77
N PRO A 41 8.37 6.49 2.87
CA PRO A 41 9.21 7.35 3.71
C PRO A 41 9.39 8.73 3.07
N THR A 42 8.28 9.39 2.79
CA THR A 42 8.24 10.75 2.27
C THR A 42 8.06 11.73 3.41
N VAL A 43 8.77 12.85 3.32
CA VAL A 43 8.61 13.98 4.25
C VAL A 43 7.26 14.63 3.94
N GLN A 44 6.27 14.39 4.80
CA GLN A 44 4.88 14.84 4.61
C GLN A 44 4.38 15.57 5.84
N TRP A 45 3.57 16.60 5.62
CA TRP A 45 2.86 17.29 6.69
C TRP A 45 1.74 16.42 7.24
N THR A 46 1.63 16.37 8.56
CA THR A 46 0.52 15.73 9.26
C THR A 46 -0.06 16.73 10.25
N ALA A 47 -1.34 16.54 10.63
CA ALA A 47 -1.96 17.41 11.63
C ALA A 47 -1.20 17.39 12.97
N ALA A 48 -0.54 16.26 13.30
CA ALA A 48 0.26 16.10 14.51
C ALA A 48 1.70 16.65 14.39
N ASN A 49 2.23 16.81 13.17
CA ASN A 49 3.59 17.29 12.94
C ASN A 49 3.64 18.27 11.75
N PRO A 50 3.56 19.59 12.02
CA PRO A 50 3.62 20.62 10.99
C PRO A 50 5.04 20.84 10.42
N THR A 51 6.09 20.32 11.07
CA THR A 51 7.49 20.51 10.67
C THR A 51 8.23 19.17 10.54
N PRO A 52 7.86 18.31 9.56
CA PRO A 52 8.37 16.96 9.43
C PRO A 52 9.88 16.90 9.15
N TRP A 53 10.45 17.93 8.53
CA TRP A 53 11.88 18.02 8.26
C TRP A 53 12.76 18.08 9.52
N ASN A 54 12.22 18.53 10.66
CA ASN A 54 12.98 18.61 11.92
C ASN A 54 13.30 17.21 12.51
N SER A 55 12.70 16.15 11.99
CA SER A 55 12.97 14.77 12.42
C SER A 55 14.12 14.10 11.67
N ILE A 56 14.68 14.75 10.66
CA ILE A 56 15.69 14.19 9.76
C ILE A 56 17.05 14.75 10.16
N GLN A 57 18.00 13.87 10.43
CA GLN A 57 19.38 14.28 10.72
C GLN A 57 20.17 14.50 9.41
N PRO A 58 21.20 15.36 9.40
CA PRO A 58 21.99 15.63 8.18
C PRO A 58 22.68 14.40 7.57
N ASP A 59 22.94 13.37 8.38
CA ASP A 59 23.58 12.11 7.99
C ASP A 59 22.56 11.02 7.58
N GLN A 60 21.28 11.36 7.46
CA GLN A 60 20.21 10.43 7.12
C GLN A 60 19.66 10.58 5.70
N GLY A 61 19.62 9.48 4.97
CA GLY A 61 18.96 9.37 3.67
C GLY A 61 17.45 9.20 3.82
N THR A 62 16.68 10.04 3.12
CA THR A 62 15.20 9.95 3.05
C THR A 62 14.71 9.13 1.86
N LYS A 63 15.57 8.89 0.87
CA LYS A 63 15.19 8.20 -0.37
C LYS A 63 15.21 6.69 -0.17
N LEU A 64 14.32 6.00 -0.89
CA LEU A 64 14.28 4.54 -0.91
C LEU A 64 15.54 3.91 -1.53
N VAL A 65 16.14 4.62 -2.49
CA VAL A 65 17.27 4.17 -3.31
C VAL A 65 18.28 5.30 -3.42
N GLU A 66 19.55 4.96 -3.20
CA GLU A 66 20.71 5.84 -3.27
C GLU A 66 21.66 5.30 -4.32
N VAL A 67 21.81 6.03 -5.44
CA VAL A 67 22.61 5.57 -6.59
C VAL A 67 24.07 6.04 -6.47
N ASN A 68 24.29 7.31 -6.14
CA ASN A 68 25.62 7.92 -6.16
C ASN A 68 26.15 8.30 -4.77
N HIS A 69 25.33 8.96 -3.95
CA HIS A 69 25.67 9.33 -2.57
C HIS A 69 24.96 8.39 -1.60
N LYS A 70 25.75 7.72 -0.76
CA LYS A 70 25.25 6.84 0.30
C LYS A 70 25.29 7.56 1.63
N PHE A 71 24.20 7.49 2.38
CA PHE A 71 24.13 7.97 3.74
C PHE A 71 24.46 6.84 4.72
N ASP A 72 25.09 7.17 5.85
CA ASP A 72 25.40 6.17 6.89
C ASP A 72 24.14 5.64 7.57
N LYS A 73 23.08 6.46 7.59
CA LYS A 73 21.81 6.12 8.22
C LYS A 73 20.65 6.35 7.25
N ARG A 74 19.58 5.61 7.48
CA ARG A 74 18.32 5.77 6.76
C ARG A 74 17.26 6.36 7.69
N TRP A 75 16.55 7.36 7.21
CA TRP A 75 15.41 7.92 7.91
C TRP A 75 14.15 7.06 7.65
N THR A 76 13.38 6.81 8.70
CA THR A 76 12.11 6.06 8.64
C THR A 76 11.00 6.90 9.24
N ARG A 77 9.82 6.85 8.62
CA ARG A 77 8.63 7.54 9.12
C ARG A 77 7.91 6.65 10.14
N ASP A 78 8.25 6.81 11.42
CA ASP A 78 7.64 6.04 12.51
C ASP A 78 6.24 6.55 12.88
N LYS A 79 5.92 7.80 12.53
CA LYS A 79 4.65 8.47 12.88
C LYS A 79 3.88 8.84 11.61
N LEU A 80 2.67 8.32 11.47
CA LEU A 80 1.67 8.67 10.47
C LEU A 80 0.74 9.75 11.00
#